data_AF-A0A7S1UX60-F1
#
_entry.id   AF-A0A7S1UX60-F1
#
_cell.length_a   1.000
_cell.length_b   1.000
_cell.length_c   1.000
_cell.angle_alpha   90.00
_cell.angle_beta   90.00
_cell.angle_gamma   90.00
#
_symmetry.space_group_name_H-M   'P 1'
#
loop_
_entity.id
_entity.type
_entity.pdbx_description
1 polymer ?
#
loop_
_entity_poly.entity_id
_entity_poly.type
_entity_poly.pdbx_seq_one_letter_code
_entity_poly.pdbx_strand_id
1 'polypeptide(L)'
;MRSAGRVLKRPLRNATIGAEPIAPKTIEDMVEIGIPKSSIMPSYGIAENCLYVTCVTGDEISIVDGAVSTGSISRSAASNKSIAIVDNKTGKTITEEGRVGEIYIRGPDVASGYWGRPQQTKEIFHNALEDGNEYVRTGDLGRVVDGFLFIVGREKELIIINGRNVYPTDLERTLETEFSALVRPGSTVAYQHSDIGAGIVFELRNIVGIEDASNMLKPRSIKRLISSLHGVELSSITMLRQGAVPKTTSGKLKRVATRKTAMDGTWPQAAVHWNWIKVESDADFDINDASKSMEVGPDSQLDKVDVIFASVFGDDLDEQRSWNELGLSSVSHAELSATVEERLKV
;
A
#
# COMPACT_ATOMS: atom_id res chain seq x y z
N MET A 1 -17.56 30.67 8.17
CA MET A 1 -17.16 31.71 7.20
C MET A 1 -16.14 31.09 6.25
N ARG A 2 -16.56 30.69 5.04
CA ARG A 2 -15.63 30.18 4.01
C ARG A 2 -14.70 31.35 3.65
N SER A 3 -13.38 31.16 3.79
CA SER A 3 -12.44 32.18 3.37
C SER A 3 -12.67 32.45 1.89
N ALA A 4 -12.81 33.73 1.53
CA ALA A 4 -12.91 34.13 0.14
C ALA A 4 -11.66 33.61 -0.58
N GLY A 5 -11.84 32.56 -1.38
CA GLY A 5 -10.76 31.89 -2.09
C GLY A 5 -9.96 32.93 -2.88
N ARG A 6 -8.64 32.92 -2.70
CA ARG A 6 -7.75 33.76 -3.52
C ARG A 6 -7.92 33.33 -4.98
N VAL A 7 -8.72 34.08 -5.72
CA VAL A 7 -8.87 33.89 -7.17
C VAL A 7 -7.50 34.15 -7.79
N LEU A 8 -6.95 33.13 -8.46
CA LEU A 8 -5.71 33.29 -9.22
C LEU A 8 -5.90 34.43 -10.23
N LYS A 9 -5.01 35.42 -10.21
CA LYS A 9 -5.07 36.60 -11.10
C LYS A 9 -5.04 36.24 -12.60
N ARG A 10 -4.67 35.00 -12.93
CA ARG A 10 -4.72 34.40 -14.27
C ARG A 10 -5.23 32.97 -14.13
N PRO A 11 -6.07 32.48 -15.06
CA PRO A 11 -6.58 31.11 -14.98
C PRO A 11 -5.42 30.13 -15.14
N LEU A 12 -5.26 29.23 -14.17
CA LEU A 12 -4.38 28.08 -14.29
C LEU A 12 -4.89 27.23 -15.45
N ARG A 13 -4.05 26.99 -16.46
CA ARG A 13 -4.45 26.26 -17.67
C ARG A 13 -4.15 24.78 -17.58
N ASN A 14 -2.98 24.43 -17.05
CA ASN A 14 -2.52 23.05 -16.89
C ASN A 14 -1.86 22.90 -15.52
N ALA A 15 -2.25 21.85 -14.81
CA ALA A 15 -1.78 21.44 -13.50
C ALA A 15 -1.44 19.95 -13.59
N THR A 16 -0.22 19.67 -14.04
CA THR A 16 0.28 18.31 -14.19
C THR A 16 0.61 17.71 -12.83
N ILE A 17 0.07 16.53 -12.56
CA ILE A 17 0.34 15.76 -11.36
C ILE A 17 0.82 14.37 -11.76
N GLY A 18 1.80 13.83 -11.04
CA GLY A 18 2.43 12.57 -11.37
C GLY A 18 3.64 12.29 -10.47
N ALA A 19 4.53 11.41 -10.94
CA ALA A 19 5.73 10.95 -10.25
C ALA A 19 5.53 10.03 -9.03
N GLU A 20 4.32 9.96 -8.47
CA GLU A 20 3.86 8.99 -7.47
C GLU A 20 2.41 8.57 -7.80
N PRO A 21 1.90 7.44 -7.25
CA PRO A 21 0.50 7.06 -7.39
C PRO A 21 -0.45 8.20 -6.99
N ILE A 22 -1.38 8.54 -7.89
CA ILE A 22 -2.28 9.69 -7.70
C ILE A 22 -3.50 9.20 -6.92
N ALA A 23 -3.72 9.76 -5.74
CA ALA A 23 -4.91 9.47 -4.94
C ALA A 23 -6.15 10.20 -5.53
N PRO A 24 -7.32 9.55 -5.58
CA PRO A 24 -8.61 10.16 -5.91
C PRO A 24 -8.85 11.50 -5.20
N LYS A 25 -8.59 11.52 -3.89
CA LYS A 25 -8.77 12.70 -3.04
C LYS A 25 -7.94 13.90 -3.51
N THR A 26 -6.77 13.68 -4.11
CA THR A 26 -5.94 14.77 -4.67
C THR A 26 -6.68 15.50 -5.80
N ILE A 27 -7.40 14.77 -6.66
CA ILE A 27 -8.20 15.37 -7.73
C ILE A 27 -9.34 16.19 -7.13
N GLU A 28 -10.04 15.62 -6.14
CA GLU A 28 -11.15 16.27 -5.45
C GLU A 28 -10.70 17.55 -4.73
N ASP A 29 -9.59 17.48 -3.99
CA ASP A 29 -8.99 18.61 -3.27
C ASP A 29 -8.64 19.75 -4.25
N MET A 30 -8.02 19.41 -5.39
CA MET A 30 -7.68 20.40 -6.41
C MET A 30 -8.93 21.11 -6.95
N VAL A 31 -10.00 20.36 -7.22
CA VAL A 31 -11.28 20.94 -7.65
C VAL A 31 -11.89 21.80 -6.54
N GLU A 32 -11.86 21.34 -5.29
CA GLU A 32 -12.43 22.05 -4.14
C GLU A 32 -11.74 23.39 -3.88
N ILE A 33 -10.43 23.48 -4.05
CA ILE A 33 -9.68 24.75 -3.95
C ILE A 33 -9.81 25.64 -5.18
N GLY A 34 -10.61 25.24 -6.18
CA GLY A 34 -10.97 26.04 -7.34
C GLY A 34 -10.11 25.84 -8.59
N ILE A 35 -9.35 24.74 -8.68
CA ILE A 35 -8.67 24.36 -9.93
C ILE A 35 -9.71 23.70 -10.86
N PRO A 36 -9.96 24.23 -12.07
CA PRO A 36 -10.89 23.60 -13.01
C PRO A 36 -10.45 22.16 -13.34
N LYS A 37 -11.37 21.20 -13.33
CA LYS A 37 -11.08 19.79 -13.69
C LYS A 37 -10.41 19.68 -15.05
N SER A 38 -10.80 20.53 -16.02
CA SER A 38 -10.20 20.64 -17.36
C SER A 38 -8.74 21.09 -17.39
N SER A 39 -8.22 21.59 -16.26
CA SER A 39 -6.84 22.02 -16.11
C SER A 39 -6.01 21.02 -15.31
N ILE A 40 -6.62 20.01 -14.68
CA ILE A 40 -5.90 18.97 -13.95
C ILE A 40 -5.44 17.92 -14.96
N MET A 41 -4.17 17.51 -14.86
CA MET A 41 -3.58 16.59 -15.82
C MET A 41 -2.83 15.46 -15.09
N PRO A 42 -3.56 14.42 -14.63
CA PRO A 42 -2.95 13.18 -14.14
C PRO A 42 -2.06 12.58 -15.21
N SER A 43 -0.80 12.33 -14.85
CA SER A 43 0.23 11.94 -15.80
C SER A 43 1.11 10.82 -15.26
N TYR A 44 1.61 10.03 -16.20
CA TYR A 44 2.56 8.96 -15.95
C TYR A 44 3.85 9.21 -16.75
N GLY A 45 4.98 8.86 -16.15
CA GLY A 45 6.30 9.11 -16.73
C GLY A 45 7.42 8.43 -15.96
N ILE A 46 8.46 8.05 -16.71
CA ILE A 46 9.71 7.47 -16.20
C ILE A 46 10.91 8.20 -16.82
N ALA A 47 12.09 8.08 -16.22
CA ALA A 47 13.29 8.75 -16.72
C ALA A 47 13.71 8.21 -18.09
N GLU A 48 13.52 6.91 -18.30
CA GLU A 48 13.84 6.16 -19.52
C GLU A 48 12.97 6.58 -20.72
N ASN A 49 11.87 7.31 -20.50
CA ASN A 49 11.01 7.89 -21.55
C ASN A 49 11.04 9.42 -21.54
N CYS A 50 12.15 10.02 -21.08
CA CYS A 50 12.34 11.46 -21.04
C CYS A 50 11.21 12.20 -20.30
N LEU A 51 11.08 11.93 -18.99
CA LEU A 51 10.16 12.56 -18.03
C LEU A 51 8.69 12.14 -18.16
N TYR A 52 8.12 12.11 -19.36
CA TYR A 52 6.67 12.07 -19.55
C TYR A 52 6.26 11.06 -20.63
N VAL A 53 5.33 10.16 -20.28
CA VAL A 53 4.83 9.11 -21.18
C VAL A 53 3.43 9.47 -21.66
N THR A 54 2.50 9.73 -20.75
CA THR A 54 1.08 9.90 -21.07
C THR A 54 0.36 10.69 -19.98
N CYS A 55 -0.81 11.24 -20.32
CA CYS A 55 -1.73 11.90 -19.40
C CYS A 55 -3.17 11.76 -19.88
N VAL A 56 -4.08 12.16 -19.00
CA VAL A 56 -5.47 12.50 -19.31
C VAL A 56 -5.77 13.89 -18.78
N THR A 57 -6.86 14.51 -19.24
CA THR A 57 -7.35 15.80 -18.71
C THR A 57 -8.87 15.87 -18.75
N GLY A 58 -9.45 16.70 -17.88
CA GLY A 58 -10.88 17.01 -17.90
C GLY A 58 -11.75 15.77 -17.73
N ASP A 59 -12.60 15.50 -18.71
CA ASP A 59 -13.58 14.41 -18.67
C ASP A 59 -12.95 13.03 -18.82
N GLU A 60 -11.71 12.95 -19.31
CA GLU A 60 -10.94 11.69 -19.37
C GLU A 60 -10.42 11.27 -17.99
N ILE A 61 -10.47 12.15 -16.98
CA ILE A 61 -10.11 11.79 -15.61
C ILE A 61 -11.21 10.90 -15.04
N SER A 62 -10.90 9.62 -14.90
CA SER A 62 -11.73 8.57 -14.33
C SER A 62 -11.02 7.87 -13.17
N ILE A 63 -11.80 7.18 -12.33
CA ILE A 63 -11.31 6.48 -11.14
C ILE A 63 -11.89 5.08 -11.15
N VAL A 64 -11.03 4.06 -11.12
CA VAL A 64 -11.44 2.64 -11.14
C VAL A 64 -10.65 1.91 -10.06
N ASP A 65 -11.35 1.28 -9.12
CA ASP A 65 -10.79 0.64 -7.91
C ASP A 65 -9.78 1.54 -7.18
N GLY A 66 -10.11 2.83 -7.07
CA GLY A 66 -9.25 3.84 -6.45
C GLY A 66 -8.04 4.28 -7.30
N ALA A 67 -7.72 3.66 -8.43
CA ALA A 67 -6.68 4.19 -9.30
C ALA A 67 -7.24 5.33 -10.17
N VAL A 68 -6.50 6.43 -10.29
CA VAL A 68 -6.83 7.53 -11.22
C VAL A 68 -6.23 7.20 -12.58
N SER A 69 -6.99 7.40 -13.65
CA SER A 69 -6.48 7.28 -15.02
C SER A 69 -5.32 8.24 -15.26
N THR A 70 -4.22 7.77 -15.83
CA THR A 70 -3.01 8.57 -16.05
C THR A 70 -2.60 8.64 -17.51
N GLY A 71 -3.37 8.06 -18.42
CA GLY A 71 -3.05 8.06 -19.84
C GLY A 71 -4.21 7.60 -20.71
N SER A 72 -4.21 8.02 -21.97
CA SER A 72 -5.11 7.53 -23.01
C SER A 72 -4.32 6.74 -24.04
N ILE A 73 -4.68 5.47 -24.28
CA ILE A 73 -3.99 4.59 -25.22
C ILE A 73 -4.09 5.12 -26.64
N SER A 74 -5.27 5.63 -27.04
CA SER A 74 -5.49 6.21 -28.37
C SER A 74 -4.65 7.49 -28.58
N ARG A 75 -4.57 8.36 -27.57
CA ARG A 75 -3.76 9.58 -27.63
C ARG A 75 -2.27 9.27 -27.71
N SER A 76 -1.81 8.29 -26.93
CA SER A 76 -0.43 7.80 -27.01
C SER A 76 -0.11 7.25 -28.41
N ALA A 77 -1.00 6.44 -28.99
CA ALA A 77 -0.82 5.93 -30.35
C ALA A 77 -0.75 7.06 -31.39
N ALA A 78 -1.62 8.07 -31.28
CA ALA A 78 -1.62 9.24 -32.16
C ALA A 78 -0.32 10.07 -32.07
N SER A 79 0.42 9.98 -30.97
CA SER A 79 1.74 10.59 -30.79
C SER A 79 2.89 9.60 -31.02
N ASN A 80 2.67 8.51 -31.77
CA ASN A 80 3.66 7.46 -32.05
C ASN A 80 4.26 6.78 -30.80
N LYS A 81 3.50 6.71 -29.70
CA LYS A 81 3.85 5.95 -28.50
C LYS A 81 2.97 4.72 -28.39
N SER A 82 3.59 3.58 -28.12
CA SER A 82 2.90 2.32 -27.86
C SER A 82 3.06 1.97 -26.38
N ILE A 83 1.95 1.63 -25.73
CA ILE A 83 1.91 1.17 -24.35
C ILE A 83 1.31 -0.23 -24.39
N ALA A 84 2.05 -1.21 -23.88
CA ALA A 84 1.61 -2.59 -23.75
C ALA A 84 1.54 -2.96 -22.26
N ILE A 85 0.58 -3.80 -21.90
CA ILE A 85 0.51 -4.44 -20.59
C ILE A 85 1.01 -5.87 -20.79
N VAL A 86 2.01 -6.30 -20.03
CA VAL A 86 2.70 -7.57 -20.22
C VAL A 86 2.60 -8.42 -18.97
N ASP A 87 2.29 -9.70 -19.13
CA ASP A 87 2.31 -10.66 -18.03
C ASP A 87 3.76 -11.01 -17.69
N ASN A 88 4.21 -10.69 -16.47
CA ASN A 88 5.59 -10.90 -16.03
C ASN A 88 5.98 -12.38 -15.96
N LYS A 89 5.03 -13.30 -15.83
CA LYS A 89 5.29 -14.74 -15.78
C LYS A 89 5.49 -15.32 -17.17
N THR A 90 4.68 -14.89 -18.14
CA THR A 90 4.72 -15.46 -19.49
C THR A 90 5.53 -14.61 -20.48
N GLY A 91 5.82 -13.36 -20.14
CA GLY A 91 6.43 -12.37 -21.03
C GLY A 91 5.52 -11.99 -22.21
N LYS A 92 4.21 -12.24 -22.09
CA LYS A 92 3.26 -12.04 -23.19
C LYS A 92 2.40 -10.81 -23.00
N THR A 93 2.03 -10.18 -24.09
CA THR A 93 1.09 -9.06 -24.06
C THR A 93 -0.28 -9.53 -23.56
N ILE A 94 -0.80 -8.82 -22.56
CA ILE A 94 -2.15 -8.96 -22.03
C ILE A 94 -3.10 -8.16 -22.92
N THR A 95 -4.05 -8.84 -23.54
CA THR A 95 -5.10 -8.23 -24.36
C THR A 95 -6.44 -8.17 -23.64
N GLU A 96 -6.59 -8.87 -22.52
CA GLU A 96 -7.79 -8.82 -21.70
C GLU A 96 -7.89 -7.46 -20.99
N GLU A 97 -9.03 -6.78 -21.19
CA GLU A 97 -9.30 -5.50 -20.55
C GLU A 97 -9.29 -5.61 -19.02
N GLY A 98 -8.73 -4.61 -18.35
CA GLY A 98 -8.64 -4.52 -16.89
C GLY A 98 -7.65 -5.46 -16.22
N ARG A 99 -7.06 -6.42 -16.95
CA ARG A 99 -6.06 -7.33 -16.40
C ARG A 99 -4.74 -6.59 -16.14
N VAL A 100 -4.17 -6.80 -14.97
CA VAL A 100 -2.93 -6.15 -14.53
C VAL A 100 -1.71 -6.89 -15.05
N GLY A 101 -0.73 -6.12 -15.52
CA GLY A 101 0.62 -6.58 -15.88
C GLY A 101 1.64 -5.46 -15.77
N GLU A 102 2.90 -5.73 -16.10
CA GLU A 102 3.93 -4.69 -16.22
C GLU A 102 3.69 -3.83 -17.45
N ILE A 103 3.90 -2.52 -17.30
CA ILE A 103 3.75 -1.55 -18.38
C ILE A 103 5.03 -1.56 -19.21
N TYR A 104 4.90 -1.78 -20.51
CA TYR A 104 5.97 -1.72 -21.49
C TYR A 104 5.73 -0.53 -22.40
N ILE A 105 6.78 0.25 -22.68
CA ILE A 105 6.66 1.50 -23.43
C ILE A 105 7.59 1.49 -24.63
N ARG A 106 7.07 1.93 -25.77
CA ARG A 106 7.85 2.20 -26.98
C ARG A 106 7.46 3.56 -27.54
N GLY A 107 8.41 4.28 -28.11
CA GLY A 107 8.14 5.54 -28.79
C GLY A 107 9.42 6.35 -29.05
N PRO A 108 9.30 7.50 -29.74
CA PRO A 108 10.43 8.33 -30.13
C PRO A 108 11.19 8.95 -28.94
N ASP A 109 10.53 9.09 -27.78
CA ASP A 109 11.09 9.74 -26.60
C ASP A 109 11.80 8.75 -25.63
N VAL A 110 11.93 7.48 -26.04
CA VAL A 110 12.72 6.49 -25.30
C VAL A 110 14.21 6.88 -25.35
N ALA A 111 14.84 6.91 -24.18
CA ALA A 111 16.27 7.16 -24.07
C ALA A 111 17.08 6.02 -24.72
N SER A 112 18.31 6.30 -25.16
CA SER A 112 19.17 5.29 -25.80
C SER A 112 19.71 4.21 -24.85
N GLY A 113 19.49 4.35 -23.54
CA GLY A 113 19.97 3.41 -22.52
C GLY A 113 20.63 4.09 -21.32
N TYR A 114 21.19 3.26 -20.45
CA TYR A 114 21.95 3.72 -19.29
C TYR A 114 23.43 3.94 -19.65
N TRP A 115 23.94 5.12 -19.27
CA TRP A 115 25.34 5.49 -19.50
C TRP A 115 26.32 4.51 -18.85
N GLY A 116 27.20 3.92 -19.66
CA GLY A 116 28.23 2.98 -19.18
C GLY A 116 27.70 1.65 -18.65
N ARG A 117 26.43 1.30 -18.91
CA ARG A 117 25.81 0.07 -18.38
C ARG A 117 25.09 -0.74 -19.46
N PRO A 118 25.83 -1.31 -20.44
CA PRO A 118 25.22 -1.97 -21.60
C PRO A 118 24.36 -3.18 -21.26
N GLN A 119 24.68 -3.96 -20.21
CA GLN A 119 23.84 -5.08 -19.78
C GLN A 119 22.47 -4.62 -19.29
N GLN A 120 22.44 -3.60 -18.42
CA GLN A 120 21.19 -3.03 -17.91
C GLN A 120 20.40 -2.34 -19.03
N THR A 121 21.08 -1.69 -19.98
CA THR A 121 20.44 -1.15 -21.18
C THR A 121 19.74 -2.26 -21.96
N LYS A 122 20.42 -3.38 -22.22
CA LYS A 122 19.83 -4.53 -22.92
C LYS A 122 18.61 -5.09 -22.19
N GLU A 123 18.73 -5.29 -20.87
CA GLU A 123 17.65 -5.85 -20.04
C GLU A 123 16.42 -4.96 -19.96
N ILE A 124 16.59 -3.63 -19.94
CA ILE A 124 15.48 -2.69 -19.74
C ILE A 124 14.93 -2.15 -21.05
N PHE A 125 15.76 -1.82 -22.05
CA PHE A 125 15.33 -1.10 -23.25
C PHE A 125 15.02 -1.98 -24.46
N HIS A 126 15.52 -3.21 -24.48
CA HIS A 126 15.51 -4.07 -25.67
C HIS A 126 14.68 -5.35 -25.44
N ASN A 127 13.42 -5.17 -25.03
CA ASN A 127 12.50 -6.27 -24.77
C ASN A 127 11.54 -6.45 -25.95
N ALA A 128 11.81 -7.45 -26.80
CA ALA A 128 10.98 -7.76 -27.95
C ALA A 128 9.66 -8.41 -27.52
N LEU A 129 8.53 -7.87 -28.00
CA LEU A 129 7.20 -8.46 -27.82
C LEU A 129 6.77 -9.21 -29.09
N GLU A 130 5.56 -9.78 -29.08
CA GLU A 130 5.03 -10.61 -30.16
C GLU A 130 4.83 -9.85 -31.48
N ASP A 131 4.75 -8.52 -31.41
CA ASP A 131 4.69 -7.62 -32.56
C ASP A 131 6.06 -7.41 -33.23
N GLY A 132 7.13 -7.99 -32.69
CA GLY A 132 8.51 -7.88 -33.18
C GLY A 132 9.19 -6.55 -32.83
N ASN A 133 8.52 -5.66 -32.10
CA ASN A 133 9.10 -4.38 -31.67
C ASN A 133 9.74 -4.52 -30.29
N GLU A 134 10.77 -3.70 -30.04
CA GLU A 134 11.41 -3.58 -28.73
C GLU A 134 10.72 -2.51 -27.87
N TYR A 135 10.56 -2.83 -26.59
CA TYR A 135 9.94 -2.00 -25.58
C TYR A 135 10.87 -1.81 -24.38
N VAL A 136 10.66 -0.68 -23.71
CA VAL A 136 11.22 -0.38 -22.39
C VAL A 136 10.35 -1.01 -21.31
N ARG A 137 10.96 -1.81 -20.45
CA ARG A 137 10.37 -2.32 -19.21
C ARG A 137 10.35 -1.25 -18.14
N THR A 138 9.17 -0.89 -17.66
CA THR A 138 9.03 0.18 -16.66
C THR A 138 9.26 -0.32 -15.24
N GLY A 139 9.01 -1.61 -14.99
CA GLY A 139 8.83 -2.19 -13.66
C GLY A 139 7.56 -1.73 -12.93
N ASP A 140 6.75 -0.87 -13.54
CA ASP A 140 5.48 -0.40 -13.00
C ASP A 140 4.34 -1.31 -13.45
N LEU A 141 3.40 -1.57 -12.55
CA LEU A 141 2.22 -2.40 -12.80
C LEU A 141 1.05 -1.50 -13.17
N GLY A 142 0.31 -1.90 -14.20
CA GLY A 142 -0.85 -1.18 -14.67
C GLY A 142 -1.85 -2.06 -15.39
N ARG A 143 -2.99 -1.45 -15.71
CA ARG A 143 -4.05 -2.04 -16.52
C ARG A 143 -4.66 -0.99 -17.41
N VAL A 144 -5.33 -1.44 -18.47
CA VAL A 144 -6.13 -0.58 -19.35
C VAL A 144 -7.61 -0.87 -19.12
N VAL A 145 -8.40 0.17 -18.88
CA VAL A 145 -9.87 0.09 -18.75
C VAL A 145 -10.46 1.24 -19.57
N ASP A 146 -11.42 0.95 -20.44
CA ASP A 146 -12.06 1.90 -21.36
C ASP A 146 -11.05 2.69 -22.22
N GLY A 147 -9.93 2.06 -22.57
CA GLY A 147 -8.85 2.70 -23.32
C GLY A 147 -7.98 3.69 -22.52
N PHE A 148 -8.15 3.75 -21.21
CA PHE A 148 -7.34 4.56 -20.30
C PHE A 148 -6.39 3.70 -19.46
N LEU A 149 -5.17 4.19 -19.27
CA LEU A 149 -4.12 3.55 -18.48
C LEU A 149 -4.29 3.91 -17.00
N PHE A 150 -4.24 2.90 -16.14
CA PHE A 150 -4.22 3.05 -14.68
C PHE A 150 -2.95 2.42 -14.12
N ILE A 151 -2.22 3.19 -13.30
CA ILE A 151 -1.06 2.67 -12.57
C ILE A 151 -1.54 2.14 -11.22
N VAL A 152 -1.24 0.88 -10.93
CA VAL A 152 -1.71 0.19 -9.71
C VAL A 152 -0.58 -0.17 -8.75
N GLY A 153 0.67 -0.12 -9.18
CA GLY A 153 1.80 -0.36 -8.29
C GLY A 153 3.12 -0.51 -9.03
N ARG A 154 4.08 -1.15 -8.37
CA ARG A 154 5.41 -1.44 -8.92
C ARG A 154 5.77 -2.88 -8.59
N GLU A 155 6.32 -3.60 -9.56
CA GLU A 155 6.61 -5.04 -9.44
C GLU A 155 7.48 -5.33 -8.21
N LYS A 156 8.58 -4.58 -8.06
CA LYS A 156 9.55 -4.75 -6.96
C LYS A 156 9.02 -4.32 -5.59
N GLU A 157 7.87 -3.69 -5.53
CA GLU A 157 7.24 -3.24 -4.28
C GLU A 157 6.07 -4.13 -3.86
N LEU A 158 5.66 -5.07 -4.72
CA LEU A 158 4.53 -5.94 -4.46
C LEU A 158 4.76 -6.79 -3.20
N ILE A 159 3.76 -6.79 -2.32
CA ILE A 159 3.71 -7.67 -1.14
C ILE A 159 3.06 -8.97 -1.59
N ILE A 160 3.65 -10.11 -1.22
CA ILE A 160 3.14 -11.43 -1.59
C ILE A 160 2.84 -12.18 -0.29
N ILE A 161 1.56 -12.34 0.03
CA ILE A 161 1.12 -13.03 1.24
C ILE A 161 0.31 -14.25 0.81
N ASN A 162 0.73 -15.43 1.25
CA ASN A 162 0.08 -16.70 0.89
C ASN A 162 -0.10 -16.86 -0.63
N GLY A 163 0.90 -16.43 -1.42
CA GLY A 163 0.86 -16.47 -2.88
C GLY A 163 -0.07 -15.44 -3.55
N ARG A 164 -0.70 -14.54 -2.79
CA ARG A 164 -1.55 -13.46 -3.29
C ARG A 164 -0.78 -12.14 -3.36
N ASN A 165 -0.94 -11.45 -4.48
CA ASN A 165 -0.41 -10.10 -4.68
C ASN A 165 -1.21 -9.09 -3.87
N VAL A 166 -0.50 -8.28 -3.09
CA VAL A 166 -1.03 -7.19 -2.28
C VAL A 166 -0.28 -5.92 -2.67
N TYR A 167 -1.01 -4.89 -3.09
CA TYR A 167 -0.41 -3.62 -3.46
C TYR A 167 -0.22 -2.78 -2.19
N PRO A 168 1.03 -2.38 -1.85
CA PRO A 168 1.31 -1.60 -0.63
C PRO A 168 0.45 -0.33 -0.53
N THR A 169 0.23 0.33 -1.67
CA THR A 169 -0.52 1.58 -1.78
C THR A 169 -1.97 1.45 -1.33
N ASP A 170 -2.55 0.26 -1.43
CA ASP A 170 -3.94 0.01 -1.02
C ASP A 170 -4.04 0.00 0.51
N LEU A 171 -3.09 -0.66 1.18
CA LEU A 171 -2.99 -0.68 2.64
C LEU A 171 -2.67 0.72 3.19
N GLU A 172 -1.72 1.40 2.56
CA GLU A 172 -1.29 2.76 2.92
C GLU A 172 -2.45 3.73 2.84
N ARG A 173 -3.16 3.75 1.71
CA ARG A 173 -4.29 4.66 1.49
C ARG A 173 -5.42 4.37 2.46
N THR A 174 -5.70 3.10 2.74
CA THR A 174 -6.74 2.70 3.69
C THR A 174 -6.43 3.29 5.07
N LEU A 175 -5.20 3.13 5.56
CA LEU A 175 -4.79 3.71 6.83
C LEU A 175 -4.90 5.24 6.83
N GLU A 176 -4.37 5.90 5.80
CA GLU A 176 -4.35 7.36 5.70
C GLU A 176 -5.74 7.98 5.57
N THR A 177 -6.68 7.26 4.97
CA THR A 177 -8.07 7.72 4.79
C THR A 177 -8.87 7.57 6.08
N GLU A 178 -8.88 6.35 6.64
CA GLU A 178 -9.68 6.02 7.82
C GLU A 178 -9.20 6.75 9.08
N PHE A 179 -7.88 6.90 9.21
CA PHE A 179 -7.28 7.63 10.32
C PHE A 179 -6.76 9.01 9.92
N SER A 180 -7.40 9.65 8.94
CA SER A 180 -6.96 10.94 8.38
C SER A 180 -6.79 12.07 9.39
N ALA A 181 -7.46 12.01 10.55
CA ALA A 181 -7.29 12.96 11.65
C ALA A 181 -5.95 12.80 12.39
N LEU A 182 -5.37 11.61 12.40
CA LEU A 182 -4.14 11.28 13.16
C LEU A 182 -2.96 11.00 12.24
N VAL A 183 -3.18 10.26 11.16
CA VAL A 183 -2.15 9.81 10.22
C VAL A 183 -1.89 10.91 9.19
N ARG A 184 -0.60 11.16 8.93
CA ARG A 184 -0.16 12.14 7.93
C ARG A 184 -0.26 11.53 6.52
N PRO A 185 -0.94 12.18 5.57
CA PRO A 185 -1.01 11.70 4.19
C PRO A 185 0.36 11.62 3.50
N GLY A 186 0.54 10.62 2.63
CA GLY A 186 1.79 10.39 1.89
C GLY A 186 2.99 10.10 2.79
N SER A 187 2.75 9.47 3.94
CA SER A 187 3.79 9.14 4.93
C SER A 187 3.72 7.71 5.45
N THR A 188 2.84 6.89 4.86
CA THR A 188 2.69 5.48 5.20
C THR A 188 3.48 4.63 4.22
N VAL A 189 4.17 3.60 4.73
CA VAL A 189 4.86 2.57 3.94
C VAL A 189 4.38 1.22 4.45
N ALA A 190 3.64 0.50 3.61
CA ALA A 190 3.41 -0.92 3.78
C ALA A 190 4.56 -1.71 3.15
N TYR A 191 4.93 -2.83 3.76
CA TYR A 191 6.04 -3.65 3.30
C TYR A 191 5.84 -5.13 3.60
N GLN A 192 6.53 -5.98 2.83
CA GLN A 192 6.60 -7.43 3.11
C GLN A 192 7.38 -7.66 4.40
N HIS A 193 6.69 -8.12 5.45
CA HIS A 193 7.32 -8.49 6.72
C HIS A 193 7.78 -9.96 6.67
N SER A 194 6.88 -10.87 6.27
CA SER A 194 7.14 -12.29 6.03
C SER A 194 6.16 -12.83 4.99
N ASP A 195 6.31 -14.09 4.55
CA ASP A 195 5.45 -14.71 3.51
C ASP A 195 3.96 -14.81 3.87
N ILE A 196 3.63 -14.54 5.13
CA ILE A 196 2.30 -14.67 5.72
C ILE A 196 1.76 -13.36 6.29
N GLY A 197 2.54 -12.27 6.27
CA GLY A 197 2.13 -11.02 6.89
C GLY A 197 2.89 -9.78 6.40
N ALA A 198 2.19 -8.65 6.45
CA ALA A 198 2.75 -7.35 6.10
C ALA A 198 3.16 -6.56 7.35
N GLY A 199 4.01 -5.56 7.15
CA GLY A 199 4.29 -4.52 8.14
C GLY A 199 3.82 -3.17 7.61
N ILE A 200 3.44 -2.28 8.52
CA ILE A 200 3.11 -0.88 8.18
C ILE A 200 3.90 0.08 9.07
N VAL A 201 4.51 1.08 8.43
CA VAL A 201 5.15 2.23 9.10
C VAL A 201 4.38 3.48 8.69
N PHE A 202 4.06 4.38 9.61
CA PHE A 202 3.40 5.64 9.28
C PHE A 202 3.81 6.78 10.21
N GLU A 203 3.65 8.02 9.73
CA GLU A 203 3.82 9.20 10.56
C GLU A 203 2.48 9.74 11.06
N LEU A 204 2.50 10.26 12.29
CA LEU A 204 1.43 11.07 12.83
C LEU A 204 1.49 12.51 12.29
N ARG A 205 0.34 13.17 12.28
CA ARG A 205 0.25 14.62 12.14
C ARG A 205 0.80 15.30 13.39
N ASN A 206 1.48 16.42 13.23
CA ASN A 206 2.00 17.24 14.35
C ASN A 206 0.92 18.04 15.09
N ILE A 207 -0.23 17.41 15.37
CA ILE A 207 -1.32 17.95 16.19
C ILE A 207 -1.59 17.10 17.43
N VAL A 208 -1.02 15.89 17.50
CA VAL A 208 -1.15 14.96 18.62
C VAL A 208 0.24 14.42 18.96
N GLY A 209 0.57 14.34 20.25
CA GLY A 209 1.80 13.72 20.72
C GLY A 209 1.79 12.21 20.48
N ILE A 210 2.96 11.58 20.38
CA ILE A 210 3.03 10.13 20.09
C ILE A 210 2.38 9.27 21.19
N GLU A 211 2.42 9.73 22.45
CA GLU A 211 1.78 9.06 23.59
C GLU A 211 0.26 9.13 23.50
N ASP A 212 -0.30 10.33 23.28
CA ASP A 212 -1.74 10.53 23.09
C ASP A 212 -2.26 9.74 21.88
N ALA A 213 -1.50 9.76 20.78
CA ALA A 213 -1.85 9.00 19.59
C ALA A 213 -1.83 7.48 19.84
N SER A 214 -0.90 6.97 20.64
CA SER A 214 -0.87 5.55 21.04
C SER A 214 -2.08 5.15 21.92
N ASN A 215 -2.66 6.13 22.61
CA ASN A 215 -3.90 5.94 23.36
C ASN A 215 -5.14 5.95 22.45
N MET A 216 -5.16 6.80 21.42
CA MET A 216 -6.27 6.92 20.49
C MET A 216 -6.28 5.86 19.38
N LEU A 217 -5.10 5.47 18.90
CA LEU A 217 -4.91 4.59 17.75
C LEU A 217 -4.31 3.27 18.22
N LYS A 218 -5.19 2.35 18.63
CA LYS A 218 -4.78 1.01 19.08
C LYS A 218 -4.37 0.14 17.88
N PRO A 219 -3.30 -0.65 17.99
CA PRO A 219 -2.80 -1.46 16.88
C PRO A 219 -3.83 -2.45 16.35
N ARG A 220 -4.68 -2.98 17.24
CA ARG A 220 -5.75 -3.90 16.87
C ARG A 220 -6.77 -3.25 15.94
N SER A 221 -7.10 -1.97 16.13
CA SER A 221 -8.00 -1.24 15.22
C SER A 221 -7.42 -1.17 13.81
N ILE A 222 -6.10 -0.96 13.69
CA ILE A 222 -5.39 -0.99 12.41
C ILE A 222 -5.36 -2.41 11.82
N LYS A 223 -5.00 -3.43 12.61
CA LYS A 223 -4.99 -4.84 12.18
C LYS A 223 -6.36 -5.25 11.64
N ARG A 224 -7.43 -4.95 12.38
CA ARG A 224 -8.81 -5.24 11.99
C ARG A 224 -9.20 -4.54 10.69
N LEU A 225 -8.89 -3.25 10.57
CA LEU A 225 -9.19 -2.50 9.35
C LEU A 225 -8.50 -3.12 8.12
N ILE A 226 -7.21 -3.40 8.24
CA ILE A 226 -6.43 -3.95 7.12
C ILE A 226 -6.84 -5.39 6.81
N SER A 227 -7.09 -6.22 7.81
CA SER A 227 -7.58 -7.58 7.61
C SER A 227 -8.96 -7.61 6.96
N SER A 228 -9.92 -6.82 7.46
CA SER A 228 -11.30 -6.82 6.93
C SER A 228 -11.40 -6.32 5.49
N LEU A 229 -10.65 -5.26 5.13
CA LEU A 229 -10.73 -4.68 3.79
C LEU A 229 -9.83 -5.38 2.77
N HIS A 230 -8.67 -5.88 3.21
CA HIS A 230 -7.66 -6.40 2.29
C HIS A 230 -7.41 -7.90 2.45
N GLY A 231 -7.90 -8.54 3.50
CA GLY A 231 -7.58 -9.94 3.82
C GLY A 231 -6.09 -10.12 4.17
N VAL A 232 -5.46 -9.09 4.72
CA VAL A 232 -4.03 -9.04 5.03
C VAL A 232 -3.82 -9.00 6.54
N GLU A 233 -3.01 -9.92 7.05
CA GLU A 233 -2.56 -9.87 8.42
C GLU A 233 -1.34 -8.94 8.56
N LEU A 234 -1.35 -8.09 9.58
CA LEU A 234 -0.19 -7.27 9.93
C LEU A 234 0.62 -7.94 11.04
N SER A 235 1.88 -8.23 10.74
CA SER A 235 2.88 -8.74 11.67
C SER A 235 3.62 -7.62 12.39
N SER A 236 3.63 -6.40 11.85
CA SER A 236 4.22 -5.26 12.53
C SER A 236 3.50 -3.95 12.22
N ILE A 237 3.48 -3.06 13.21
CA ILE A 237 3.01 -1.69 13.07
C ILE A 237 4.04 -0.77 13.74
N THR A 238 4.49 0.24 13.02
CA THR A 238 5.36 1.28 13.56
C THR A 238 4.73 2.64 13.37
N MET A 239 4.48 3.31 14.48
CA MET A 239 4.00 4.68 14.51
C MET A 239 5.16 5.62 14.81
N LEU A 240 5.31 6.66 13.99
CA LEU A 240 6.41 7.61 14.06
C LEU A 240 5.92 9.05 14.19
N ARG A 241 6.80 9.93 14.69
CA ARG A 241 6.59 11.37 14.62
C ARG A 241 6.73 11.88 13.18
N GLN A 242 6.15 13.04 12.90
CA GLN A 242 6.26 13.69 11.60
C GLN A 242 7.73 13.94 11.20
N GLY A 243 8.07 13.55 9.98
CA GLY A 243 9.40 13.72 9.38
C GLY A 243 10.40 12.58 9.65
N ALA A 244 9.98 11.50 10.31
CA ALA A 244 10.84 10.37 10.61
C ALA A 244 10.93 9.33 9.48
N VAL A 245 9.92 9.21 8.62
CA VAL A 245 9.95 8.29 7.47
C VAL A 245 10.92 8.84 6.43
N PRO A 246 11.96 8.08 6.03
CA PRO A 246 12.96 8.57 5.10
C PRO A 246 12.35 8.90 3.73
N LYS A 247 12.62 10.12 3.25
CA LYS A 247 12.19 10.60 1.92
C LYS A 247 13.39 10.97 1.06
N THR A 248 13.20 10.97 -0.26
CA THR A 248 14.13 11.58 -1.21
C THR A 248 14.08 13.11 -1.09
N THR A 249 15.02 13.81 -1.72
CA THR A 249 14.99 15.29 -1.81
C THR A 249 13.74 15.81 -2.53
N SER A 250 13.14 14.99 -3.41
CA SER A 250 11.87 15.26 -4.07
C SER A 250 10.63 14.87 -3.25
N GLY A 251 10.80 14.38 -2.03
CA GLY A 251 9.71 14.04 -1.11
C GLY A 251 9.15 12.63 -1.23
N LYS A 252 9.64 11.81 -2.17
CA LYS A 252 9.20 10.43 -2.37
C LYS A 252 9.63 9.52 -1.23
N LEU A 253 8.78 8.57 -0.86
CA LEU A 253 9.07 7.61 0.21
C LEU A 253 10.24 6.71 -0.18
N LYS A 254 11.26 6.60 0.68
CA LYS A 254 12.35 5.61 0.50
C LYS A 254 11.90 4.27 1.09
N ARG A 255 11.00 3.59 0.38
CA ARG A 255 10.35 2.33 0.83
C ARG A 255 11.34 1.26 1.27
N VAL A 256 12.39 1.01 0.47
CA VAL A 256 13.44 0.03 0.80
C VAL A 256 14.17 0.37 2.09
N ALA A 257 14.55 1.64 2.28
CA ALA A 257 15.22 2.08 3.50
C ALA A 257 14.28 2.01 4.71
N THR A 258 13.01 2.40 4.52
CA THR A 258 11.96 2.36 5.56
C THR A 258 11.72 0.92 6.02
N ARG A 259 11.54 -0.01 5.07
CA ARG A 259 11.43 -1.46 5.35
C ARG A 259 12.63 -1.96 6.13
N LYS A 260 13.85 -1.63 5.68
CA LYS A 260 15.07 -2.05 6.36
C LYS A 260 15.10 -1.57 7.81
N THR A 261 14.88 -0.28 8.05
CA THR A 261 14.83 0.27 9.41
C THR A 261 13.72 -0.37 10.26
N ALA A 262 12.56 -0.66 9.67
CA ALA A 262 11.46 -1.32 10.35
C ALA A 262 11.81 -2.76 10.77
N MET A 263 12.43 -3.54 9.88
CA MET A 263 12.87 -4.91 10.16
C MET A 263 14.01 -4.96 11.17
N ASP A 264 14.93 -3.99 11.10
CA ASP A 264 16.08 -3.91 12.01
C ASP A 264 15.70 -3.30 13.38
N GLY A 265 14.53 -2.66 13.50
CA GLY A 265 14.08 -1.94 14.71
C GLY A 265 14.89 -0.67 15.02
N THR A 266 15.59 -0.10 14.05
CA THR A 266 16.63 0.94 14.26
C THR A 266 16.15 2.37 14.03
N TRP A 267 14.96 2.71 14.54
CA TRP A 267 14.39 4.05 14.34
C TRP A 267 15.18 5.14 15.07
N PRO A 268 15.57 6.24 14.40
CA PRO A 268 16.37 7.31 15.00
C PRO A 268 15.58 8.26 15.93
N GLN A 269 14.26 8.13 16.00
CA GLN A 269 13.37 8.94 16.84
C GLN A 269 12.48 8.05 17.70
N ALA A 270 11.87 8.61 18.75
CA ALA A 270 10.87 7.92 19.55
C ALA A 270 9.75 7.38 18.63
N ALA A 271 9.68 6.06 18.56
CA ALA A 271 8.73 5.28 17.78
C ALA A 271 7.90 4.43 18.73
N VAL A 272 6.62 4.24 18.42
CA VAL A 272 5.83 3.19 19.06
C VAL A 272 5.76 2.04 18.09
N HIS A 273 6.37 0.93 18.48
CA HIS A 273 6.52 -0.24 17.64
C HIS A 273 5.79 -1.41 18.28
N TRP A 274 4.95 -2.05 17.48
CA TRP A 274 4.30 -3.30 17.84
C TRP A 274 4.74 -4.34 16.82
N ASN A 275 5.30 -5.43 17.32
CA ASN A 275 5.72 -6.57 16.53
C ASN A 275 5.06 -7.81 17.08
N TRP A 276 4.40 -8.55 16.21
CA TRP A 276 3.87 -9.87 16.49
C TRP A 276 4.69 -10.82 15.64
N ILE A 277 5.84 -11.21 16.17
CA ILE A 277 6.58 -12.35 15.65
C ILE A 277 5.63 -13.54 15.85
N LYS A 278 5.30 -14.26 14.78
CA LYS A 278 4.72 -15.59 14.96
C LYS A 278 5.68 -16.34 15.87
N VAL A 279 5.21 -16.74 17.03
CA VAL A 279 5.93 -17.73 17.84
C VAL A 279 6.10 -18.93 16.90
N GLU A 280 7.29 -19.10 16.33
CA GLU A 280 7.74 -20.44 15.96
C GLU A 280 7.55 -21.25 17.23
N SER A 281 6.88 -22.38 17.08
CA SER A 281 6.20 -23.21 18.08
C SER A 281 7.02 -23.70 19.28
N ASP A 282 7.81 -22.84 19.93
CA ASP A 282 8.65 -23.14 21.09
C ASP A 282 9.08 -21.81 21.74
N ALA A 283 8.38 -21.39 22.81
CA ALA A 283 8.94 -20.78 24.03
C ALA A 283 7.86 -20.05 24.86
N ASP A 284 7.42 -20.73 25.91
CA ASP A 284 7.05 -20.22 27.24
C ASP A 284 6.43 -18.81 27.34
N PHE A 285 5.12 -18.72 27.10
CA PHE A 285 4.29 -17.76 27.82
C PHE A 285 3.68 -18.46 29.04
N ASP A 286 4.23 -18.19 30.22
CA ASP A 286 3.78 -18.81 31.48
C ASP A 286 2.43 -18.20 31.93
N ILE A 287 1.33 -18.91 31.63
CA ILE A 287 -0.04 -18.55 32.05
C ILE A 287 -0.16 -18.43 33.57
N ASN A 288 0.73 -19.06 34.36
CA ASN A 288 0.65 -18.97 35.82
C ASN A 288 0.79 -17.54 36.36
N ASP A 289 1.31 -16.60 35.57
CA ASP A 289 1.40 -15.19 35.95
C ASP A 289 0.11 -14.39 35.62
N ALA A 290 -0.62 -14.78 34.56
CA ALA A 290 -1.90 -14.17 34.18
C ALA A 290 -3.09 -14.76 34.96
N SER A 291 -3.04 -16.04 35.35
CA SER A 291 -4.06 -16.68 36.19
C SER A 291 -3.99 -16.29 37.66
N LYS A 292 -2.98 -15.50 38.08
CA LYS A 292 -2.90 -14.95 39.45
C LYS A 292 -3.74 -13.70 39.67
N SER A 293 -4.15 -13.00 38.61
CA SER A 293 -4.90 -11.74 38.70
C SER A 293 -6.40 -11.88 38.46
N MET A 294 -6.88 -13.07 38.08
CA MET A 294 -8.31 -13.40 37.98
C MET A 294 -8.56 -14.71 38.72
N GLU A 295 -9.45 -14.71 39.71
CA GLU A 295 -9.87 -15.93 40.42
C GLU A 295 -10.57 -16.88 39.44
N VAL A 296 -9.85 -17.88 38.93
CA VAL A 296 -10.41 -18.93 38.08
C VAL A 296 -10.96 -20.04 38.98
N GLY A 297 -12.28 -20.26 38.93
CA GLY A 297 -12.94 -21.37 39.63
C GLY A 297 -12.61 -22.74 39.00
N PRO A 298 -12.74 -23.86 39.74
CA PRO A 298 -12.04 -25.09 39.36
C PRO A 298 -12.56 -25.91 38.16
N ASP A 299 -13.70 -25.58 37.53
CA ASP A 299 -14.36 -26.58 36.66
C ASP A 299 -15.22 -26.01 35.50
N SER A 300 -14.64 -25.30 34.55
CA SER A 300 -15.19 -25.34 33.19
C SER A 300 -14.10 -25.19 32.11
N GLN A 301 -14.14 -26.04 31.08
CA GLN A 301 -13.30 -25.86 29.90
C GLN A 301 -13.57 -24.52 29.21
N LEU A 302 -14.76 -23.94 29.40
CA LEU A 302 -15.17 -22.63 28.90
C LEU A 302 -14.33 -21.50 29.51
N ASP A 303 -14.04 -21.53 30.82
CA ASP A 303 -13.23 -20.50 31.47
C ASP A 303 -11.78 -20.47 30.92
N LYS A 304 -11.23 -21.62 30.52
CA LYS A 304 -9.90 -21.69 29.90
C LYS A 304 -9.90 -21.19 28.46
N VAL A 305 -10.97 -21.47 27.70
CA VAL A 305 -11.19 -20.86 26.38
C VAL A 305 -11.27 -19.36 26.54
N ASP A 306 -12.07 -18.86 27.48
CA ASP A 306 -12.27 -17.43 27.72
C ASP A 306 -10.98 -16.73 28.13
N VAL A 307 -10.09 -17.38 28.89
CA VAL A 307 -8.75 -16.83 29.20
C VAL A 307 -7.86 -16.78 27.95
N ILE A 308 -7.84 -17.83 27.13
CA ILE A 308 -7.08 -17.83 25.86
C ILE A 308 -7.63 -16.74 24.94
N PHE A 309 -8.95 -16.65 24.85
CA PHE A 309 -9.64 -15.66 24.07
C PHE A 309 -9.41 -14.25 24.60
N ALA A 310 -9.52 -13.98 25.90
CA ALA A 310 -9.17 -12.71 26.51
C ALA A 310 -7.68 -12.36 26.31
N SER A 311 -6.78 -13.36 26.27
CA SER A 311 -5.36 -13.11 25.98
C SER A 311 -5.11 -12.68 24.52
N VAL A 312 -5.96 -13.14 23.59
CA VAL A 312 -5.88 -12.84 22.15
C VAL A 312 -6.71 -11.60 21.78
N PHE A 313 -7.83 -11.40 22.46
CA PHE A 313 -8.92 -10.49 22.10
C PHE A 313 -9.34 -9.52 23.23
N GLY A 314 -8.72 -9.52 24.40
CA GLY A 314 -9.02 -8.59 25.51
C GLY A 314 -10.52 -8.43 25.81
N ASP A 315 -10.95 -7.20 26.11
CA ASP A 315 -12.34 -6.84 26.42
C ASP A 315 -13.28 -6.76 25.19
N ASP A 316 -12.77 -7.00 23.98
CA ASP A 316 -13.49 -6.82 22.71
C ASP A 316 -14.00 -8.16 22.13
N LEU A 317 -14.19 -9.20 22.95
CA LEU A 317 -14.88 -10.40 22.51
C LEU A 317 -16.33 -10.06 22.18
N ASP A 318 -16.72 -10.29 20.93
CA ASP A 318 -18.11 -10.16 20.48
C ASP A 318 -18.46 -11.43 19.69
N GLU A 319 -19.22 -12.32 20.32
CA GLU A 319 -19.64 -13.61 19.78
C GLU A 319 -20.45 -13.47 18.47
N GLN A 320 -20.95 -12.27 18.17
CA GLN A 320 -21.70 -12.00 16.94
C GLN A 320 -20.81 -11.63 15.75
N ARG A 321 -19.49 -11.47 15.95
CA ARG A 321 -18.55 -11.06 14.90
C ARG A 321 -17.75 -12.24 14.35
N SER A 322 -17.42 -12.17 13.07
CA SER A 322 -16.54 -13.14 12.43
C SER A 322 -15.08 -13.00 12.89
N TRP A 323 -14.30 -14.08 12.74
CA TRP A 323 -12.86 -14.07 13.09
C TRP A 323 -12.06 -13.02 12.33
N ASN A 324 -12.41 -12.76 11.06
CA ASN A 324 -11.80 -11.69 10.26
C ASN A 324 -12.08 -10.30 10.85
N GLU A 325 -13.29 -10.06 11.35
CA GLU A 325 -13.67 -8.82 12.03
C GLU A 325 -13.01 -8.67 13.40
N LEU A 326 -12.56 -9.76 14.01
CA LEU A 326 -11.73 -9.71 15.22
C LEU A 326 -10.23 -9.56 14.90
N GLY A 327 -9.86 -9.55 13.61
CA GLY A 327 -8.50 -9.32 13.12
C GLY A 327 -7.66 -10.59 12.94
N LEU A 328 -8.28 -11.77 12.95
CA LEU A 328 -7.61 -13.03 12.62
C LEU A 328 -7.71 -13.31 11.12
N SER A 329 -6.69 -13.97 10.57
CA SER A 329 -6.70 -14.57 9.24
C SER A 329 -7.08 -16.05 9.35
N SER A 330 -7.29 -16.73 8.21
CA SER A 330 -7.52 -18.18 8.20
C SER A 330 -6.39 -18.97 8.86
N VAL A 331 -5.15 -18.46 8.79
CA VAL A 331 -3.97 -19.09 9.38
C VAL A 331 -3.92 -18.85 10.88
N SER A 332 -4.08 -17.60 11.34
CA SER A 332 -4.09 -17.30 12.78
C SER A 332 -5.34 -17.85 13.49
N HIS A 333 -6.45 -18.04 12.77
CA HIS A 333 -7.60 -18.79 13.28
C HIS A 333 -7.29 -20.29 13.44
N ALA A 334 -6.60 -20.92 12.48
CA ALA A 334 -6.17 -22.30 12.59
C ALA A 334 -5.14 -22.50 13.73
N GLU A 335 -4.22 -21.56 13.91
CA GLU A 335 -3.26 -21.57 15.02
C GLU A 335 -3.94 -21.35 16.38
N LEU A 336 -4.91 -20.44 16.45
CA LEU A 336 -5.72 -20.26 17.65
C LEU A 336 -6.50 -21.55 17.97
N SER A 337 -7.10 -22.18 16.96
CA SER A 337 -7.80 -23.46 17.12
C SER A 337 -6.86 -24.55 17.63
N ALA A 338 -5.68 -24.69 17.02
CA ALA A 338 -4.66 -25.66 17.44
C ALA A 338 -4.16 -25.38 18.87
N THR A 339 -3.98 -24.11 19.23
CA THR A 339 -3.59 -23.69 20.59
C THR A 339 -4.68 -24.05 21.61
N VAL A 340 -5.95 -23.89 21.25
CA VAL A 340 -7.10 -24.26 22.09
C VAL A 340 -7.17 -25.78 22.24
N GLU A 341 -7.04 -26.54 21.15
CA GLU A 341 -7.03 -28.02 21.16
C GLU A 341 -5.88 -28.57 22.02
N GLU A 342 -4.65 -28.10 21.78
CA GLU A 342 -3.45 -28.52 22.51
C GLU A 342 -3.56 -28.24 24.01
N ARG A 343 -4.05 -27.05 24.39
CA ARG A 343 -4.12 -26.61 25.79
C ARG A 343 -5.31 -27.17 26.55
N LEU A 344 -6.40 -27.52 25.87
CA LEU A 344 -7.56 -28.19 26.49
C LEU A 344 -7.46 -29.71 26.48
N LYS A 345 -6.48 -30.29 25.76
CA LYS A 345 -6.30 -31.74 25.56
C LYS A 345 -7.58 -32.40 25.00
N VAL A 346 -8.26 -31.74 24.06
CA VAL A 346 -9.49 -32.21 23.41
C VAL A 346 -9.19 -32.67 22.00
#